data_AF-A0A3M1L837-F1
#
_entry.id   AF-A0A3M1L837-F1
#
_cell.length_a   1.000
_cell.length_b   1.000
_cell.length_c   1.000
_cell.angle_alpha   90.00
_cell.angle_beta   90.00
_cell.angle_gamma   90.00
#
_symmetry.space_group_name_H-M   'P 1'
#
loop_
_entity.id
_entity.type
_entity.pdbx_description
1 polymer ?
#
loop_
_entity_poly.entity_id
_entity_poly.type
_entity_poly.pdbx_seq_one_letter_code
_entity_poly.pdbx_strand_id
1 'polypeptide(L)'
;GWVKGKGVFYPEAFPLRLLLIEAEDIPPRALPPAGYPDFEALGNAYATALAENPWLKEFPARLRAVRPYLEGTRFLLADERQTCIPLQLPPETAWRLLALSAGHPLELLGLWNGHTFLPFGAVLEGTYCLLHRPPAPERPRDFRI
;
A
#
# COMPACT_ATOMS: atom_id res chain seq x y z
N GLY A 1 -5.69 13.65 -11.08
CA GLY A 1 -5.34 13.42 -12.49
C GLY A 1 -4.10 12.54 -12.56
N TRP A 2 -3.76 12.07 -13.75
CA TRP A 2 -2.47 11.43 -13.99
C TRP A 2 -1.44 12.52 -14.30
N VAL A 3 -0.20 12.35 -13.83
CA VAL A 3 0.90 13.27 -14.12
C VAL A 3 2.11 12.52 -14.65
N LYS A 4 2.83 13.14 -15.57
CA LYS A 4 4.19 12.78 -15.95
C LYS A 4 5.13 13.84 -15.39
N GLY A 5 6.31 13.45 -14.92
CA GLY A 5 7.23 14.42 -14.35
C GLY A 5 8.67 13.95 -14.28
N LYS A 6 9.53 14.86 -13.83
CA LYS A 6 10.92 14.57 -13.46
C LYS A 6 11.09 14.82 -11.97
N GLY A 7 11.89 14.00 -11.32
CA GLY A 7 12.18 14.16 -9.90
C GLY A 7 13.52 13.54 -9.52
N VAL A 8 13.91 13.78 -8.28
CA VAL A 8 15.10 13.19 -7.67
C VAL A 8 14.69 12.43 -6.42
N PHE A 9 15.30 11.26 -6.21
CA PHE A 9 15.12 10.52 -4.97
C PHE A 9 15.99 11.14 -3.88
N TYR A 10 15.46 11.18 -2.66
CA TYR A 10 16.28 11.53 -1.50
C TYR A 10 17.38 10.48 -1.29
N PRO A 11 18.56 10.87 -0.77
CA PRO A 11 19.65 9.93 -0.50
C PRO A 11 19.27 9.03 0.67
N GLU A 12 18.74 7.85 0.35
CA GLU A 12 18.27 6.83 1.27
C GLU A 12 18.81 5.47 0.84
N ALA A 13 19.00 4.57 1.82
CA ALA A 13 19.40 3.20 1.54
C ALA A 13 18.33 2.43 0.75
N PHE A 14 17.05 2.80 0.87
CA PHE A 14 15.97 2.32 0.02
C PHE A 14 15.12 3.52 -0.43
N PRO A 15 15.19 3.95 -1.70
CA PRO A 15 14.67 5.25 -2.13
C PRO A 15 13.14 5.25 -2.26
N LEU A 16 12.45 5.62 -1.18
CA LEU A 16 10.98 5.68 -1.14
C LEU A 16 10.42 7.09 -1.29
N ARG A 17 11.27 8.10 -1.11
CA ARG A 17 10.88 9.51 -1.21
C ARG A 17 11.42 10.12 -2.50
N LEU A 18 10.50 10.61 -3.33
CA LEU A 18 10.80 11.33 -4.55
C LEU A 18 10.39 12.80 -4.37
N LEU A 19 11.31 13.73 -4.64
CA LEU A 19 10.98 15.12 -4.85
C LEU A 19 10.61 15.32 -6.32
N LEU A 20 9.34 15.58 -6.59
CA LEU A 20 8.85 15.93 -7.93
C LEU A 20 9.24 17.37 -8.24
N ILE A 21 10.03 17.58 -9.30
CA ILE A 21 10.55 18.89 -9.71
C ILE A 21 9.69 19.49 -10.82
N GLU A 22 9.35 18.67 -11.80
CA GLU A 22 8.49 19.05 -12.93
C GLU A 22 7.30 18.08 -12.97
N ALA A 23 6.11 18.60 -13.23
CA ALA A 23 4.89 17.81 -13.38
C ALA A 23 4.02 18.38 -14.50
N GLU A 24 3.51 17.50 -15.35
CA GLU A 24 2.59 17.81 -16.44
C GLU A 24 1.41 16.84 -16.37
N ASP A 25 0.19 17.37 -16.43
CA ASP A 25 -1.02 16.55 -16.49
C ASP A 25 -1.05 15.76 -17.79
N ILE A 26 -1.39 14.48 -17.69
CA ILE A 26 -1.55 13.59 -18.84
C ILE A 26 -2.93 12.93 -18.83
N PRO A 27 -3.41 12.45 -20.00
CA PRO A 27 -4.62 11.65 -20.06
C PRO A 27 -4.53 10.41 -19.15
N PRO A 28 -5.66 9.89 -18.66
CA PRO A 28 -5.67 8.69 -17.86
C PRO A 28 -4.90 7.54 -18.54
N ARG A 29 -3.99 6.93 -17.78
CA ARG A 29 -3.22 5.77 -18.22
C ARG A 29 -3.59 4.57 -17.35
N ALA A 30 -3.49 3.36 -17.90
CA ALA A 30 -3.58 2.17 -17.05
C ALA A 30 -2.42 2.15 -16.04
N LEU A 31 -2.73 1.79 -14.78
CA LEU A 31 -1.71 1.46 -13.80
C LEU A 31 -0.81 0.37 -14.39
N PRO A 32 0.53 0.52 -14.37
CA PRO A 32 1.42 -0.54 -14.83
C PRO A 32 1.10 -1.82 -14.05
N PRO A 33 1.18 -3.02 -14.68
CA PRO A 33 1.04 -4.27 -13.96
C PRO A 33 2.20 -4.36 -12.97
N ALA A 34 1.92 -4.05 -11.72
CA ALA A 34 2.88 -4.00 -10.66
C ALA A 34 2.22 -4.50 -9.39
N GLY A 35 3.01 -5.12 -8.51
CA GLY A 35 2.55 -5.64 -7.24
C GLY A 35 3.00 -7.08 -7.01
N TYR A 36 3.04 -7.44 -5.74
CA TYR A 36 3.43 -8.76 -5.29
C TYR A 36 2.28 -9.75 -5.56
N PRO A 37 2.56 -10.90 -6.23
CA PRO A 37 1.56 -11.92 -6.52
C PRO A 37 1.09 -12.66 -5.26
N ASP A 38 1.96 -12.83 -4.29
CA ASP A 38 1.74 -13.55 -3.04
C ASP A 38 2.56 -12.93 -1.90
N PHE A 39 2.32 -13.39 -0.67
CA PHE A 39 3.01 -12.87 0.52
C PHE A 39 4.46 -13.32 0.61
N GLU A 40 4.84 -14.41 -0.06
CA GLU A 40 6.24 -14.84 -0.19
C GLU A 40 7.05 -13.81 -0.99
N ALA A 41 6.55 -13.38 -2.16
CA ALA A 41 7.18 -12.34 -2.96
C ALA A 41 7.29 -11.00 -2.22
N LEU A 42 6.26 -10.63 -1.46
CA LEU A 42 6.31 -9.46 -0.57
C LEU A 42 7.40 -9.62 0.49
N GLY A 43 7.45 -10.77 1.17
CA GLY A 43 8.41 -11.07 2.23
C GLY A 43 9.86 -11.00 1.73
N ASN A 44 10.14 -11.57 0.56
CA ASN A 44 11.46 -11.52 -0.07
C ASN A 44 11.89 -10.07 -0.38
N ALA A 45 10.99 -9.27 -0.97
CA ALA A 45 11.30 -7.87 -1.27
C ALA A 45 11.50 -7.04 0.02
N TYR A 46 10.68 -7.29 1.05
CA TYR A 46 10.82 -6.66 2.35
C TYR A 46 12.14 -7.03 3.02
N ALA A 47 12.56 -8.29 2.97
CA ALA A 47 13.83 -8.75 3.50
C ALA A 47 15.03 -8.08 2.81
N THR A 48 14.99 -7.93 1.48
CA THR A 48 16.01 -7.16 0.74
C THR A 48 16.04 -5.71 1.19
N ALA A 49 14.88 -5.06 1.32
CA ALA A 49 14.80 -3.66 1.75
C ALA A 49 15.28 -3.47 3.21
N LEU A 50 15.00 -4.42 4.09
CA LEU A 50 15.49 -4.43 5.48
C LEU A 50 17.01 -4.62 5.57
N ALA A 51 17.60 -5.43 4.69
CA ALA A 51 19.05 -5.63 4.66
C ALA A 51 19.80 -4.33 4.33
N GLU A 52 19.24 -3.52 3.42
CA GLU A 52 19.77 -2.21 3.07
C GLU A 52 19.46 -1.14 4.14
N ASN A 53 18.28 -1.19 4.76
CA ASN A 53 17.84 -0.26 5.78
C ASN A 53 17.28 -0.99 7.01
N PRO A 54 18.11 -1.31 8.02
CA PRO A 54 17.67 -2.00 9.24
C PRO A 54 16.62 -1.24 10.08
N TRP A 55 16.44 0.07 9.82
CA TRP A 55 15.46 0.92 10.50
C TRP A 55 14.18 1.12 9.67
N LEU A 56 14.00 0.37 8.59
CA LEU A 56 12.78 0.39 7.78
C LEU A 56 11.59 -0.07 8.63
N LYS A 57 10.68 0.86 8.93
CA LYS A 57 9.48 0.59 9.75
C LYS A 57 8.30 0.11 8.93
N GLU A 58 8.15 0.66 7.74
CA GLU A 58 7.01 0.46 6.87
C GLU A 58 7.49 0.33 5.42
N PHE A 59 7.01 -0.70 4.74
CA PHE A 59 7.38 -1.01 3.36
C PHE A 59 6.15 -0.87 2.46
N PRO A 60 6.19 0.03 1.46
CA PRO A 60 5.06 0.22 0.56
C PRO A 60 4.91 -1.00 -0.34
N ALA A 61 3.68 -1.52 -0.40
CA ALA A 61 3.38 -2.70 -1.17
C ALA A 61 2.04 -2.58 -1.88
N ARG A 62 2.03 -3.09 -3.11
CA ARG A 62 0.84 -3.33 -3.92
C ARG A 62 0.64 -4.83 -3.98
N LEU A 63 -0.49 -5.32 -3.48
CA LEU A 63 -0.87 -6.73 -3.48
C LEU A 63 -1.80 -6.97 -4.66
N ARG A 64 -1.49 -7.94 -5.52
CA ARG A 64 -2.22 -8.13 -6.78
C ARG A 64 -3.60 -8.75 -6.62
N ALA A 65 -3.71 -9.80 -5.81
CA ALA A 65 -4.93 -10.57 -5.66
C ALA A 65 -5.02 -11.11 -4.23
N VAL A 66 -5.69 -10.37 -3.36
CA VAL A 66 -5.89 -10.77 -1.96
C VAL A 66 -7.35 -10.70 -1.57
N ARG A 67 -7.76 -11.62 -0.69
CA ARG A 67 -9.13 -11.70 -0.18
C ARG A 67 -9.15 -11.26 1.28
N PRO A 68 -9.85 -10.18 1.64
CA PRO A 68 -10.13 -9.88 3.04
C PRO A 68 -11.11 -10.91 3.58
N TYR A 69 -10.90 -11.36 4.81
CA TYR A 69 -11.83 -12.23 5.51
C TYR A 69 -11.76 -11.98 7.02
N LEU A 70 -12.77 -12.46 7.73
CA LEU A 70 -12.84 -12.42 9.19
C LEU A 70 -12.67 -13.84 9.73
N GLU A 71 -11.69 -14.04 10.62
CA GLU A 71 -11.50 -15.28 11.36
C GLU A 71 -11.70 -15.00 12.86
N GLY A 72 -12.80 -15.52 13.41
CA GLY A 72 -13.23 -15.17 14.77
C GLY A 72 -13.47 -13.67 14.90
N THR A 73 -12.57 -12.97 15.58
CA THR A 73 -12.60 -11.51 15.77
C THR A 73 -11.49 -10.76 15.02
N ARG A 74 -10.66 -11.47 14.23
CA ARG A 74 -9.50 -10.91 13.55
C ARG A 74 -9.74 -10.79 12.06
N PHE A 75 -9.53 -9.59 11.53
CA PHE A 75 -9.52 -9.37 10.08
C PHE A 75 -8.16 -9.78 9.51
N LEU A 76 -8.19 -10.54 8.42
CA LEU A 76 -7.03 -11.12 7.77
C LEU A 76 -7.12 -10.87 6.25
N LEU A 77 -5.98 -10.95 5.58
CA LEU A 77 -5.87 -11.04 4.13
C LEU A 77 -5.32 -12.42 3.77
N ALA A 78 -5.93 -13.09 2.79
CA ALA A 78 -5.40 -14.30 2.18
C ALA A 78 -4.91 -14.01 0.75
N ASP A 79 -3.76 -14.55 0.38
CA ASP A 79 -3.30 -14.58 -1.01
C ASP A 79 -3.81 -15.81 -1.78
N GLU A 80 -3.42 -15.94 -3.06
CA GLU A 80 -3.80 -17.08 -3.90
C GLU A 80 -3.28 -18.43 -3.37
N ARG A 81 -2.21 -18.42 -2.58
CA ARG A 81 -1.63 -19.62 -1.95
C ARG A 81 -2.27 -19.94 -0.60
N GLN A 82 -3.32 -19.21 -0.20
CA GLN A 82 -3.96 -19.32 1.12
C GLN A 82 -3.00 -19.00 2.28
N THR A 83 -1.91 -18.28 2.02
CA THR A 83 -1.11 -17.69 3.08
C THR A 83 -1.88 -16.50 3.61
N CYS A 84 -1.87 -16.30 4.93
CA CYS A 84 -2.68 -15.27 5.56
C CYS A 84 -1.83 -14.31 6.39
N ILE A 85 -2.12 -13.02 6.26
CA ILE A 85 -1.49 -11.96 7.07
C ILE A 85 -2.55 -11.12 7.79
N PRO A 86 -2.25 -10.60 8.99
CA PRO A 86 -3.12 -9.67 9.70
C PRO A 86 -3.43 -8.39 8.94
N LEU A 87 -4.71 -8.00 8.91
CA LEU A 87 -5.18 -6.74 8.35
C LEU A 87 -5.30 -5.67 9.45
N GLN A 88 -4.58 -4.56 9.29
CA GLN A 88 -4.63 -3.43 10.21
C GLN A 88 -5.60 -2.36 9.70
N LEU A 89 -6.85 -2.43 10.16
CA LEU A 89 -7.86 -1.42 9.89
C LEU A 89 -8.79 -1.24 11.11
N PRO A 90 -9.40 -0.05 11.28
CA PRO A 90 -10.55 0.10 12.15
C PRO A 90 -11.67 -0.88 11.73
N PRO A 91 -12.42 -1.48 12.67
CA PRO A 91 -13.44 -2.48 12.34
C PRO A 91 -14.45 -2.03 11.28
N GLU A 92 -14.92 -0.79 11.35
CA GLU A 92 -15.83 -0.21 10.35
C GLU A 92 -15.25 -0.19 8.93
N THR A 93 -13.96 0.10 8.80
CA THR A 93 -13.27 0.15 7.50
C THR A 93 -12.97 -1.26 7.00
N ALA A 94 -12.64 -2.19 7.91
CA ALA A 94 -12.45 -3.59 7.57
C ALA A 94 -13.75 -4.24 7.06
N TRP A 95 -14.89 -3.94 7.70
CA TRP A 95 -16.21 -4.36 7.23
C TRP A 95 -16.56 -3.78 5.87
N ARG A 96 -16.26 -2.50 5.65
CA ARG A 96 -16.44 -1.87 4.33
C ARG A 96 -15.58 -2.55 3.27
N LEU A 97 -14.33 -2.90 3.58
CA LEU A 97 -13.45 -3.61 2.65
C LEU A 97 -13.99 -5.01 2.31
N LEU A 98 -14.53 -5.74 3.29
CA LEU A 98 -15.22 -7.02 3.05
C LEU A 98 -16.44 -6.87 2.15
N ALA A 99 -17.28 -5.85 2.39
CA ALA A 99 -18.45 -5.59 1.56
C ALA A 99 -18.04 -5.19 0.12
N LEU A 100 -16.97 -4.41 -0.03
CA LEU A 100 -16.41 -4.03 -1.33
C LEU A 100 -15.85 -5.24 -2.09
N SER A 101 -15.22 -6.19 -1.40
CA SER A 101 -14.66 -7.38 -2.06
C SER A 101 -15.75 -8.31 -2.59
N ALA A 102 -16.92 -8.35 -1.93
CA ALA A 102 -17.96 -9.36 -2.15
C ALA A 102 -17.40 -10.81 -2.17
N GLY A 103 -16.31 -11.05 -1.41
CA GLY A 103 -15.60 -12.32 -1.37
C GLY A 103 -14.62 -12.58 -2.52
N HIS A 104 -14.53 -11.69 -3.52
CA HIS A 104 -13.57 -11.78 -4.62
C HIS A 104 -12.19 -11.24 -4.23
N PRO A 105 -11.11 -11.70 -4.90
CA PRO A 105 -9.80 -11.08 -4.74
C PRO A 105 -9.86 -9.65 -5.23
N LEU A 106 -9.12 -8.78 -4.56
CA LEU A 106 -8.93 -7.41 -4.95
C LEU A 106 -7.46 -7.03 -4.85
N GLU A 107 -7.11 -5.95 -5.54
CA GLU A 107 -5.79 -5.37 -5.46
C GLU A 107 -5.77 -4.33 -4.34
N LEU A 108 -4.76 -4.39 -3.48
CA LEU A 108 -4.60 -3.47 -2.35
C LEU A 108 -3.28 -2.71 -2.44
N LEU A 109 -3.32 -1.42 -2.10
CA LEU A 109 -2.15 -0.58 -1.91
C LEU A 109 -2.06 -0.21 -0.43
N GLY A 110 -0.89 -0.41 0.17
CA GLY A 110 -0.72 -0.23 1.61
C GLY A 110 0.73 -0.32 2.07
N LEU A 111 0.88 -0.39 3.39
CA LEU A 111 2.15 -0.55 4.07
C LEU A 111 2.21 -1.90 4.78
N TRP A 112 3.35 -2.55 4.68
CA TRP A 112 3.72 -3.73 5.43
C TRP A 112 4.76 -3.37 6.49
N ASN A 113 4.54 -3.76 7.75
CA ASN A 113 5.46 -3.49 8.86
C ASN A 113 6.17 -4.75 9.39
N GLY A 114 6.14 -5.85 8.63
CA GLY A 114 6.62 -7.16 9.06
C GLY A 114 5.61 -8.02 9.81
N HIS A 115 4.48 -7.46 10.24
CA HIS A 115 3.48 -8.17 11.06
C HIS A 115 2.05 -7.99 10.56
N THR A 116 1.68 -6.78 10.14
CA THR A 116 0.34 -6.40 9.69
C THR A 116 0.43 -5.59 8.42
N PHE A 117 -0.64 -5.68 7.60
CA PHE A 117 -0.80 -4.86 6.41
C PHE A 117 -1.83 -3.75 6.65
N LEU A 118 -1.42 -2.50 6.43
CA LEU A 118 -2.28 -1.31 6.52
C LEU A 118 -2.63 -0.83 5.10
N PRO A 119 -3.84 -1.08 4.59
CA PRO A 119 -4.24 -0.64 3.26
C PRO A 119 -4.72 0.82 3.26
N PHE A 120 -4.28 1.59 2.27
CA PHE A 120 -4.76 2.94 1.99
C PHE A 120 -5.86 2.98 0.93
N GLY A 121 -5.77 2.06 -0.03
CA GLY A 121 -6.75 1.97 -1.10
C GLY A 121 -6.85 0.58 -1.70
N ALA A 122 -7.97 0.34 -2.34
CA ALA A 122 -8.25 -0.85 -3.12
C ALA A 122 -8.42 -0.47 -4.59
N VAL A 123 -8.00 -1.33 -5.52
CA VAL A 123 -8.33 -1.19 -6.93
C VAL A 123 -9.38 -2.23 -7.29
N LEU A 124 -10.55 -1.75 -7.72
CA LEU A 124 -11.67 -2.56 -8.20
C LEU A 124 -11.94 -2.18 -9.65
N GLU A 125 -11.89 -3.16 -10.57
CA GLU A 125 -12.17 -2.95 -11.98
C GLU A 125 -11.36 -1.78 -12.61
N GLY A 126 -10.10 -1.62 -12.17
CA GLY A 126 -9.21 -0.54 -12.63
C GLY A 126 -9.46 0.82 -11.96
N THR A 127 -10.45 0.93 -11.07
CA THR A 127 -10.75 2.15 -10.31
C THR A 127 -10.13 2.08 -8.92
N TYR A 128 -9.38 3.13 -8.53
CA TYR A 128 -8.82 3.26 -7.20
C TYR A 128 -9.85 3.84 -6.21
N CYS A 129 -10.11 3.09 -5.14
CA CYS A 129 -11.02 3.43 -4.05
C CYS A 129 -10.21 3.69 -2.78
N LEU A 130 -10.27 4.92 -2.27
CA LEU A 130 -9.66 5.29 -1.00
C LEU A 130 -10.43 4.63 0.18
N LEU A 131 -9.73 3.87 1.01
CA LEU A 131 -10.34 3.12 2.12
C LEU A 131 -10.47 3.96 3.38
N HIS A 132 -9.44 4.73 3.70
CA HIS A 132 -9.49 5.75 4.74
C HIS A 132 -8.80 7.01 4.24
N ARG A 133 -9.30 8.16 4.67
CA ARG A 133 -8.63 9.42 4.41
C ARG A 133 -7.35 9.44 5.28
N PRO A 134 -6.17 9.69 4.72
CA PRO A 134 -5.02 10.00 5.55
C PRO A 134 -5.34 11.26 6.37
N PRO A 135 -4.86 11.37 7.62
CA PRO A 135 -4.97 12.63 8.35
C PRO A 135 -4.37 13.75 7.50
N ALA A 136 -4.97 14.95 7.57
CA ALA A 136 -4.42 16.10 6.87
C ALA A 136 -2.95 16.27 7.28
N PRO A 137 -2.02 16.56 6.34
CA PRO A 137 -0.64 16.80 6.70
C PRO A 137 -0.61 17.91 7.75
N GLU A 138 0.12 17.69 8.85
CA GLU A 138 0.37 18.74 9.83
C GLU A 138 1.01 19.92 9.10
N ARG A 139 0.54 21.16 9.37
CA ARG A 139 1.25 22.34 8.89
C ARG A 139 2.69 22.24 9.36
N PRO A 140 3.70 22.41 8.49
CA PRO A 140 5.08 22.40 8.93
C PRO A 140 5.21 23.39 10.08
N ARG A 141 5.71 22.91 11.23
CA ARG A 141 6.06 23.80 12.33
C ARG A 141 7.14 24.73 11.78
N ASP A 142 6.98 26.03 11.97
CA ASP A 142 8.02 27.01 11.63
C ASP A 142 9.30 26.62 12.39
N PHE A 143 10.20 25.90 11.72
CA PHE A 143 11.53 25.64 12.23
C PHE A 143 12.31 26.95 12.08
N ARG A 144 12.17 27.83 13.06
CA ARG A 144 13.12 28.93 13.25
C ARG A 144 14.35 28.35 13.93
N ILE A 145 15.47 28.37 13.22
CA ILE A 145 16.82 28.11 13.74
C ILE A 145 17.37 29.45 14.23
#